data_AF-A0A348WIC8-F1
#
_entry.id   AF-A0A348WIC8-F1
#
_cell.length_a   1.000
_cell.length_b   1.000
_cell.length_c   1.000
_cell.angle_alpha   90.00
_cell.angle_beta   90.00
_cell.angle_gamma   90.00
#
_symmetry.space_group_name_H-M   'P 1'
#
loop_
_entity.id
_entity.type
_entity.pdbx_description
1 polymer ?
#
loop_
_entity_poly.entity_id
_entity_poly.type
_entity_poly.pdbx_seq_one_letter_code
_entity_poly.pdbx_strand_id
1 'polypeptide(L)'
;GYQAAILSHLARRVYTVDRHQRLVAEANDIFRDLDMVNITCRTVDGSYGLPGQAPFDRIIVTAAAEDPPGPLLAQLKIGGIMVLPVGQSDAVQSLIRVTRTETGFEYDELMPVRFVPLLEGLGRD
;
A
#
# COMPACT_ATOMS: atom_id res chain seq x y z
N GLY A 1 6.23 -6.78 6.17
CA GLY A 1 6.52 -6.65 7.62
C GLY A 1 7.11 -5.29 7.99
N TYR A 2 8.40 -5.06 7.68
CA TYR A 2 9.19 -3.90 8.17
C TYR A 2 8.52 -2.52 8.02
N GLN A 3 8.03 -2.17 6.82
CA GLN A 3 7.39 -0.87 6.61
C GLN A 3 6.12 -0.68 7.47
N ALA A 4 5.31 -1.73 7.62
CA ALA A 4 4.11 -1.67 8.46
C ALA A 4 4.46 -1.48 9.94
N ALA A 5 5.56 -2.09 10.40
CA ALA A 5 6.09 -1.88 11.74
C ALA A 5 6.48 -0.41 11.98
N ILE A 6 7.19 0.23 11.05
CA ILE A 6 7.51 1.67 11.14
C ILE A 6 6.23 2.51 11.22
N LEU A 7 5.25 2.25 10.35
CA LEU A 7 4.01 3.02 10.30
C LEU A 7 3.16 2.85 11.57
N SER A 8 3.29 1.73 12.27
CA SER A 8 2.54 1.48 13.50
C SER A 8 2.92 2.43 14.63
N HIS A 9 4.14 2.98 14.60
CA HIS A 9 4.58 4.02 15.54
C HIS A 9 4.08 5.42 15.17
N LEU A 10 3.60 5.62 13.94
CA LEU A 10 3.21 6.93 13.40
C LEU A 10 1.69 7.07 13.21
N ALA A 11 0.97 5.96 13.17
CA ALA A 11 -0.46 5.92 12.89
C ALA A 11 -1.23 5.22 14.02
N ARG A 12 -2.48 5.66 14.23
CA ARG A 12 -3.39 5.01 15.19
C ARG A 12 -3.64 3.53 14.85
N ARG A 13 -3.77 3.20 13.56
CA ARG A 13 -4.02 1.84 13.07
C ARG A 13 -3.43 1.65 11.68
N VAL A 14 -2.81 0.51 11.44
CA VAL A 14 -2.20 0.14 10.15
C VAL A 14 -2.88 -1.12 9.63
N TYR A 15 -3.34 -1.06 8.38
CA TYR A 15 -3.71 -2.24 7.61
C TYR A 15 -2.63 -2.48 6.58
N THR A 16 -2.11 -3.70 6.52
CA THR A 16 -1.10 -4.09 5.54
C THR A 16 -1.57 -5.34 4.83
N VAL A 17 -1.37 -5.39 3.52
CA VAL A 17 -1.80 -6.48 2.66
C VAL A 17 -0.62 -7.02 1.89
N ASP A 18 -0.62 -8.32 1.66
CA ASP A 18 0.35 -8.99 0.80
C ASP A 18 -0.35 -10.16 0.10
N ARG A 19 0.05 -10.45 -1.14
CA ARG A 19 -0.54 -11.54 -1.93
C ARG A 19 0.00 -12.91 -1.55
N HIS A 20 1.15 -12.96 -0.84
CA HIS A 20 1.83 -14.19 -0.47
C HIS A 20 1.45 -14.59 0.97
N GLN A 21 0.72 -15.70 1.13
CA GLN A 21 0.23 -16.15 2.43
C GLN A 21 1.36 -16.39 3.44
N ARG A 22 2.47 -16.98 2.98
CA ARG A 22 3.66 -17.22 3.81
C ARG A 22 4.22 -15.92 4.41
N LEU A 23 4.37 -14.87 3.59
CA LEU A 23 4.89 -13.57 4.04
C LEU A 23 3.97 -12.89 5.05
N VAL A 24 2.65 -13.04 4.87
CA VAL A 24 1.65 -12.55 5.84
C VAL A 24 1.77 -13.27 7.18
N ALA A 25 1.93 -14.60 7.17
CA ALA A 25 2.10 -15.39 8.38
C ALA A 25 3.39 -14.99 9.13
N GLU A 26 4.52 -14.93 8.43
CA GLU A 26 5.81 -14.52 8.99
C GLU A 26 5.76 -13.09 9.56
N ALA A 27 5.12 -12.15 8.85
CA ALA A 27 4.96 -10.78 9.35
C ALA A 27 4.09 -10.73 10.62
N ASN A 28 3.00 -11.49 10.68
CA ASN A 28 2.14 -11.56 11.87
C ASN A 28 2.87 -12.13 13.09
N ASP A 29 3.71 -13.16 12.89
CA ASP A 29 4.53 -13.71 13.98
C ASP A 29 5.49 -12.65 14.53
N ILE A 30 6.19 -11.92 13.67
CA ILE A 30 7.06 -10.81 14.07
C ILE A 30 6.28 -9.71 14.81
N PHE A 31 5.10 -9.32 14.32
CA PHE A 31 4.29 -8.31 14.98
C PHE A 31 3.83 -8.74 16.38
N ARG A 32 3.49 -10.02 16.55
CA ARG A 32 3.14 -10.59 17.85
C ARG A 32 4.34 -10.60 18.80
N ASP A 33 5.50 -11.04 18.33
CA ASP A 33 6.72 -11.13 19.14
C ASP A 33 7.25 -9.73 19.57
N LEU A 34 6.88 -8.68 18.83
CA LEU A 34 7.21 -7.28 19.13
C LEU A 34 6.05 -6.50 19.79
N ASP A 35 4.99 -7.17 20.22
CA ASP A 35 3.80 -6.57 20.87
C ASP A 35 3.15 -5.42 20.06
N MET A 36 3.15 -5.53 18.73
CA MET A 36 2.62 -4.51 17.82
C MET A 36 1.11 -4.68 17.60
N VAL A 37 0.33 -4.14 18.53
CA VAL A 37 -1.13 -4.40 18.62
C VAL A 37 -2.00 -3.61 17.64
N ASN A 38 -1.47 -2.61 16.94
CA ASN A 38 -2.25 -1.73 16.06
C ASN A 38 -2.07 -2.03 14.57
N ILE A 39 -1.50 -3.19 14.22
CA ILE A 39 -1.34 -3.66 12.84
C ILE A 39 -2.33 -4.79 12.56
N THR A 40 -3.01 -4.74 11.42
CA THR A 40 -3.81 -5.84 10.88
C THR A 40 -3.23 -6.26 9.52
N CYS A 41 -2.65 -7.46 9.44
CA CYS A 41 -2.10 -8.02 8.21
C CYS A 41 -3.12 -8.95 7.53
N ARG A 42 -3.28 -8.89 6.20
CA ARG A 42 -4.21 -9.74 5.44
C ARG A 42 -3.59 -10.28 4.16
N THR A 43 -3.86 -11.55 3.86
CA THR A 43 -3.56 -12.15 2.56
C THR A 43 -4.65 -11.81 1.57
N VAL A 44 -4.41 -10.82 0.72
CA VAL A 44 -5.35 -10.38 -0.33
C VAL A 44 -4.58 -9.85 -1.53
N ASP A 45 -5.27 -9.70 -2.66
CA ASP A 45 -4.76 -8.93 -3.79
C ASP A 45 -4.80 -7.42 -3.44
N GLY A 46 -3.61 -6.83 -3.31
CA GLY A 46 -3.44 -5.44 -2.93
C GLY A 46 -3.90 -4.43 -3.99
N SER A 47 -4.05 -4.82 -5.25
CA SER A 47 -4.54 -3.94 -6.32
C SER A 47 -5.99 -3.46 -6.09
N TYR A 48 -6.79 -4.27 -5.40
CA TYR A 48 -8.16 -3.95 -5.00
C TYR A 48 -8.25 -3.23 -3.65
N GLY A 49 -7.13 -3.06 -2.92
CA GLY A 49 -7.11 -2.47 -1.58
C GLY A 49 -7.93 -3.26 -0.56
N LEU A 50 -8.60 -2.55 0.34
CA LEU A 50 -9.45 -3.10 1.40
C LEU A 50 -10.76 -2.29 1.54
N PRO A 51 -11.73 -2.47 0.63
CA PRO A 51 -12.96 -1.66 0.59
C PRO A 51 -13.73 -1.65 1.91
N GLY A 52 -13.77 -2.78 2.62
CA GLY A 52 -14.45 -2.88 3.93
C GLY A 52 -13.79 -2.13 5.08
N GLN A 53 -12.60 -1.55 4.87
CA GLN A 53 -11.89 -0.71 5.85
C GLN A 53 -11.68 0.73 5.34
N ALA A 54 -12.08 1.01 4.10
CA ALA A 54 -12.08 2.34 3.54
C ALA A 54 -13.08 3.25 4.30
N PRO A 55 -12.86 4.57 4.28
CA PRO A 55 -11.79 5.27 3.58
C PRO A 55 -10.51 5.44 4.43
N PHE A 56 -9.36 5.56 3.77
CA PHE A 56 -8.04 5.71 4.37
C PHE A 56 -7.54 7.15 4.31
N ASP A 57 -6.92 7.61 5.41
CA ASP A 57 -6.20 8.89 5.44
C ASP A 57 -4.92 8.82 4.61
N ARG A 58 -4.23 7.66 4.63
CA ARG A 58 -2.99 7.44 3.90
C ARG A 58 -2.97 6.05 3.28
N ILE A 59 -2.44 5.94 2.06
CA ILE A 59 -2.13 4.66 1.40
C ILE A 59 -0.67 4.71 0.95
N ILE A 60 0.07 3.65 1.21
CA ILE A 60 1.42 3.47 0.66
C ILE A 60 1.46 2.14 -0.08
N VAL A 61 1.91 2.16 -1.33
CA VAL A 61 2.08 0.96 -2.15
C VAL A 61 3.56 0.73 -2.36
N THR A 62 4.03 -0.45 -1.99
CA THR A 62 5.46 -0.83 -2.06
C THR A 62 5.73 -1.78 -3.22
N ALA A 63 4.98 -1.64 -4.31
CA ALA A 63 5.09 -2.36 -5.56
C ALA A 63 4.65 -1.43 -6.71
N ALA A 64 5.32 -1.51 -7.85
CA ALA A 64 5.09 -0.63 -9.00
C ALA A 64 3.80 -0.99 -9.74
N ALA A 65 2.94 -0.01 -9.96
CA ALA A 65 1.79 -0.14 -10.84
C ALA A 65 2.05 0.61 -12.16
N GLU A 66 1.39 0.20 -13.24
CA GLU A 66 1.47 0.94 -14.51
C GLU A 66 0.87 2.34 -14.38
N ASP A 67 -0.26 2.42 -13.66
CA ASP A 67 -0.97 3.64 -13.30
C ASP A 67 -1.49 3.54 -11.86
N PRO A 68 -1.79 4.68 -11.19
CA PRO A 68 -2.48 4.69 -9.91
C PRO A 68 -3.76 3.85 -9.91
N PRO A 69 -3.83 2.76 -9.11
CA PRO A 69 -4.97 1.85 -9.18
C PRO A 69 -6.27 2.54 -8.76
N GLY A 70 -7.27 2.53 -9.65
CA GLY A 70 -8.60 3.10 -9.40
C GLY A 70 -9.25 2.64 -8.08
N PRO A 71 -9.20 1.35 -7.71
CA PRO A 71 -9.71 0.89 -6.42
C PRO A 71 -9.06 1.56 -5.22
N LEU A 72 -7.75 1.84 -5.26
CA LEU A 72 -7.04 2.50 -4.16
C LEU A 72 -7.34 4.00 -4.10
N LEU A 73 -7.43 4.67 -5.26
CA LEU A 73 -7.86 6.07 -5.36
C LEU A 73 -9.24 6.27 -4.75
N ALA A 74 -10.19 5.38 -5.05
CA ALA A 74 -11.55 5.43 -4.51
C ALA A 74 -11.60 5.27 -2.98
N GLN A 75 -10.61 4.58 -2.40
CA GLN A 75 -10.52 4.30 -0.98
C GLN A 75 -9.79 5.40 -0.19
N LEU A 76 -9.19 6.41 -0.83
CA LEU A 76 -8.65 7.58 -0.12
C LEU A 76 -9.79 8.46 0.43
N LYS A 77 -9.63 9.04 1.62
CA LYS A 77 -10.48 10.17 2.06
C LYS A 77 -10.17 11.42 1.24
N ILE A 78 -11.10 12.39 1.20
CA ILE A 78 -10.77 13.76 0.79
C ILE A 78 -9.68 14.29 1.75
N GLY A 79 -8.62 14.90 1.21
CA GLY A 79 -7.39 15.25 1.93
C GLY A 79 -6.45 14.07 2.21
N GLY A 80 -6.83 12.86 1.76
CA GLY A 80 -6.03 11.65 1.87
C GLY A 80 -4.89 11.65 0.86
N ILE A 81 -3.80 10.99 1.21
CA ILE A 81 -2.59 10.92 0.37
C ILE A 81 -2.24 9.48 0.09
N MET A 82 -2.01 9.15 -1.18
CA MET A 82 -1.39 7.91 -1.60
C MET A 82 0.03 8.16 -2.09
N VAL A 83 0.97 7.28 -1.74
CA VAL A 83 2.33 7.28 -2.30
C VAL A 83 2.58 5.92 -2.91
N LEU A 84 3.01 5.91 -4.18
CA LEU A 84 3.28 4.68 -4.92
C LEU A 84 4.30 4.89 -6.04
N PRO A 85 5.05 3.85 -6.42
CA PRO A 85 5.82 3.84 -7.65
C PRO A 85 4.90 3.60 -8.85
N VAL A 86 5.04 4.44 -9.88
CA VAL A 86 4.30 4.33 -11.15
C VAL A 86 5.27 4.22 -12.32
N GLY A 87 5.03 3.24 -13.19
CA GLY A 87 5.81 3.01 -14.39
C GLY A 87 5.93 1.52 -14.71
N GLN A 88 6.45 1.25 -15.91
CA GLN A 88 6.70 -0.11 -16.38
C GLN A 88 7.71 -0.82 -15.47
N SER A 89 7.46 -2.10 -15.18
CA SER A 89 8.19 -2.85 -14.15
C SER A 89 9.63 -3.19 -14.54
N ASP A 90 9.93 -3.21 -15.84
CA ASP A 90 11.27 -3.42 -16.41
C ASP A 90 12.05 -2.10 -16.62
N ALA A 91 11.44 -0.95 -16.31
CA ALA A 91 12.03 0.38 -16.47
C ALA A 91 12.31 1.06 -15.13
N VAL A 92 12.86 2.28 -15.17
CA VAL A 92 12.84 3.17 -14.00
C VAL A 92 11.41 3.65 -13.79
N GLN A 93 10.87 3.49 -12.58
CA GLN A 93 9.57 4.05 -12.21
C GLN A 93 9.75 5.42 -11.58
N SER A 94 8.68 6.21 -11.51
CA SER A 94 8.67 7.42 -10.70
C SER A 94 7.84 7.20 -9.44
N LEU A 95 8.38 7.58 -8.29
CA LEU A 95 7.63 7.63 -7.05
C LEU A 95 6.74 8.86 -7.10
N ILE A 96 5.44 8.67 -7.02
CA ILE A 96 4.49 9.77 -7.06
C ILE A 96 3.71 9.86 -5.76
N ARG A 97 3.28 11.09 -5.44
CA ARG A 97 2.30 11.39 -4.40
C ARG A 97 0.99 11.77 -5.08
N VAL A 98 -0.09 11.12 -4.69
CA VAL A 98 -1.45 11.46 -5.11
C VAL A 98 -2.21 12.03 -3.92
N THR A 99 -2.75 13.24 -4.05
CA THR A 99 -3.59 13.86 -3.02
C THR A 99 -5.02 13.90 -3.51
N ARG A 100 -5.96 13.31 -2.77
CA ARG A 100 -7.40 13.40 -3.10
C ARG A 100 -7.94 14.75 -2.66
N THR A 101 -8.46 15.54 -3.60
CA THR A 101 -9.12 16.82 -3.33
C THR A 101 -10.64 16.64 -3.29
N GLU A 102 -11.39 17.72 -3.07
CA GLU A 102 -12.86 17.68 -3.14
C GLU A 102 -13.38 17.41 -4.56
N THR A 103 -12.61 17.78 -5.60
CA THR A 103 -13.03 17.75 -7.00
C THR A 103 -12.28 16.72 -7.85
N GLY A 104 -11.26 16.05 -7.30
CA GLY A 104 -10.46 15.08 -8.04
C GLY A 104 -9.20 14.64 -7.31
N PHE A 105 -8.11 14.53 -8.07
CA PHE A 105 -6.80 14.09 -7.57
C PHE A 105 -5.70 14.99 -8.13
N GLU A 106 -4.77 15.37 -7.27
CA GLU A 106 -3.53 16.05 -7.62
C GLU A 106 -2.38 15.05 -7.60
N TYR A 107 -1.48 15.13 -8.57
CA TYR A 107 -0.37 14.19 -8.77
C TYR A 107 0.95 14.96 -8.74
N ASP A 108 1.83 14.59 -7.82
CA ASP A 108 3.18 15.13 -7.71
C ASP A 108 4.20 14.03 -7.97
N GLU A 109 5.11 14.26 -8.91
CA GLU A 109 6.27 13.42 -9.11
C GLU A 109 7.36 13.74 -8.09
N LEU A 110 7.88 12.74 -7.37
CA LEU A 110 8.85 12.95 -6.30
C LEU A 110 10.28 12.62 -6.73
N MET A 111 10.53 11.39 -7.19
CA MET A 111 11.87 10.91 -7.54
C MET A 111 11.83 9.58 -8.31
N PRO A 112 12.87 9.28 -9.13
CA PRO A 112 13.00 7.98 -9.77
C PRO A 112 13.30 6.86 -8.76
N VAL A 113 12.69 5.69 -8.96
CA VAL A 113 12.80 4.50 -8.10
C VAL A 113 12.74 3.20 -8.90
N ARG A 114 13.00 2.07 -8.22
CA ARG A 114 12.81 0.72 -8.77
C ARG A 114 12.15 -0.19 -7.73
N PHE A 115 10.98 -0.72 -8.08
CA PHE A 115 10.18 -1.64 -7.27
C PHE A 115 9.76 -2.86 -8.10
N VAL A 116 9.42 -3.95 -7.40
CA VAL A 116 8.78 -5.12 -8.00
C VAL A 116 7.37 -4.78 -8.51
N PRO A 117 6.84 -5.47 -9.53
CA PRO A 117 5.48 -5.23 -10.02
C PRO A 117 4.40 -5.46 -8.96
N LEU A 118 3.37 -4.62 -8.97
CA LEU A 118 2.10 -4.89 -8.33
C LEU A 118 1.32 -5.87 -9.22
N LEU A 119 1.22 -7.12 -8.77
CA LEU A 119 0.56 -8.19 -9.51
C LEU A 119 -0.82 -8.47 -8.96
N GLU A 120 -1.77 -8.68 -9.86
CA GLU A 120 -3.11 -9.15 -9.52
C GLU A 120 -3.11 -10.64 -9.08
N GLY A 121 -4.14 -11.01 -8.35
CA GLY A 121 -4.35 -12.33 -7.79
C GLY A 121 -3.41 -12.67 -6.62
N LEU A 122 -3.71 -13.80 -5.97
CA LEU A 122 -2.87 -14.32 -4.89
C LEU A 122 -1.58 -14.97 -5.43
N GLY A 123 -0.52 -14.91 -4.63
CA GLY A 123 0.72 -15.63 -4.88
C GLY A 123 0.48 -17.15 -4.88
N ARG A 124 1.21 -17.87 -5.73
CA ARG A 124 1.24 -19.34 -5.74
C ARG A 124 2.42 -19.78 -4.90
N ASP A 125 2.27 -19.71 -3.59
CA ASP A 125 3.28 -20.09 -2.62
C ASP A 125 2.80 -21.26 -1.78
#